data_AF-A0A7J8JIS3-F1
#
_entry.id   AF-A0A7J8JIS3-F1
#
_cell.length_a   1.000
_cell.length_b   1.000
_cell.length_c   1.000
_cell.angle_alpha   90.00
_cell.angle_beta   90.00
_cell.angle_gamma   90.00
#
_symmetry.space_group_name_H-M   'P 1'
#
loop_
_entity.id
_entity.type
_entity.pdbx_description
1 polymer ?
#
loop_
_entity_poly.entity_id
_entity_poly.type
_entity_poly.pdbx_seq_one_letter_code
_entity_poly.pdbx_strand_id
1 'polypeptide(L)'
;MNLEATFDDLKSKTMKDQPDQKPNGEKAKGLPFLYSLWWCPVAVTLGILCLGLLVTIIVLIMQVSQVSDLLKQQQANLTHQENILEGQFLAQKEEEKASQELQRELKEMIEMLAQKLNEESKKQMELFHQNLNLQEALKKAANFSGPCPQDWLWHEEHCYLFSSNSSNWEKSQKSCLSLDAQMLKINSPDDLI
;
A
#
# COMPACT_ATOMS: atom_id res chain seq x y z
N MET A 1 -27.36 30.94 28.24
CA MET A 1 -27.33 30.65 29.70
C MET A 1 -26.58 31.81 30.35
N ASN A 2 -27.27 32.49 31.28
CA ASN A 2 -26.76 33.62 32.06
C ASN A 2 -25.76 33.15 33.11
N LEU A 3 -24.83 34.03 33.51
CA LEU A 3 -24.84 34.55 34.87
C LEU A 3 -24.17 35.94 34.92
N GLU A 4 -25.00 36.93 35.22
CA GLU A 4 -24.67 38.27 35.70
C GLU A 4 -24.26 38.20 37.18
N ALA A 5 -23.30 39.01 37.62
CA ALA A 5 -23.38 39.71 38.90
C ALA A 5 -22.37 40.88 38.97
N THR A 6 -22.92 42.00 39.42
CA THR A 6 -22.46 43.40 39.46
C THR A 6 -21.68 43.72 40.77
N PHE A 7 -21.24 44.99 40.93
CA PHE A 7 -21.10 45.82 42.17
C PHE A 7 -19.70 46.49 42.29
N ASP A 8 -19.46 47.80 42.46
CA ASP A 8 -20.29 49.02 42.54
C ASP A 8 -19.45 50.28 42.27
N ASP A 9 -20.17 51.36 41.93
CA ASP A 9 -19.76 52.77 41.90
C ASP A 9 -19.83 53.37 43.31
N LEU A 10 -18.86 54.21 43.71
CA LEU A 10 -19.10 55.13 44.84
C LEU A 10 -18.42 56.49 44.61
N LYS A 11 -19.18 57.34 43.94
CA LYS A 11 -19.08 58.79 43.98
C LYS A 11 -19.72 59.31 45.27
N SER A 12 -19.00 60.11 46.06
CA SER A 12 -19.64 60.99 47.05
C SER A 12 -18.99 62.37 47.08
N LYS A 13 -19.82 63.39 46.84
CA LYS A 13 -19.55 64.82 46.95
C LYS A 13 -20.60 65.39 47.90
N THR A 14 -20.22 65.99 49.03
CA THR A 14 -21.04 66.98 49.76
C THR A 14 -20.15 67.97 50.51
N MET A 15 -20.63 69.22 50.54
CA MET A 15 -19.99 70.47 50.96
C MET A 15 -20.85 71.14 52.05
N LYS A 16 -20.25 72.08 52.81
CA LYS A 16 -20.77 73.04 53.83
C LYS A 16 -20.89 72.46 55.26
N ASP A 17 -20.52 73.18 56.33
CA ASP A 17 -20.80 74.58 56.65
C ASP A 17 -19.74 75.24 57.58
N GLN A 18 -19.73 76.58 57.64
CA GLN A 18 -18.93 77.42 58.54
C GLN A 18 -19.83 77.91 59.69
N PRO A 19 -19.30 78.20 60.89
CA PRO A 19 -19.53 79.54 61.42
C PRO A 19 -18.31 80.18 62.11
N ASP A 20 -18.25 81.49 61.92
CA ASP A 20 -17.45 82.52 62.59
C ASP A 20 -17.79 82.64 64.10
N GLN A 21 -16.79 82.77 64.97
CA GLN A 21 -16.39 84.01 65.68
C GLN A 21 -15.63 83.77 67.02
N LYS A 22 -14.51 84.51 67.13
CA LYS A 22 -13.53 84.74 68.23
C LYS A 22 -14.16 85.68 69.32
N PRO A 23 -13.68 85.86 70.59
CA PRO A 23 -12.29 86.07 71.10
C PRO A 23 -11.98 85.38 72.46
N ASN A 24 -10.80 85.41 73.09
CA ASN A 24 -9.78 86.44 73.33
C ASN A 24 -8.47 85.78 73.87
N GLY A 25 -7.39 86.57 74.06
CA GLY A 25 -5.97 86.20 74.33
C GLY A 25 -5.68 85.16 75.44
N GLU A 26 -4.49 84.55 75.53
CA GLU A 26 -3.15 85.17 75.63
C GLU A 26 -2.01 84.20 75.26
N LYS A 27 -0.83 84.75 74.98
CA LYS A 27 0.36 84.06 74.46
C LYS A 27 1.17 83.36 75.57
N ALA A 28 1.66 82.14 75.34
CA ALA A 28 3.01 81.72 75.75
C ALA A 28 3.49 80.44 75.05
N LYS A 29 4.50 80.61 74.19
CA LYS A 29 5.77 79.86 74.05
C LYS A 29 5.74 78.33 73.83
N GLY A 30 6.50 77.91 72.81
CA GLY A 30 6.46 76.56 72.27
C GLY A 30 7.29 75.51 73.00
N LEU A 31 7.07 74.25 72.60
CA LEU A 31 8.07 73.33 72.03
C LEU A 31 7.32 72.07 71.50
N PRO A 32 7.81 71.39 70.45
CA PRO A 32 7.10 70.33 69.76
C PRO A 32 7.26 68.99 70.48
N PHE A 33 6.14 68.27 70.61
CA PHE A 33 6.07 66.98 71.29
C PHE A 33 6.88 65.90 70.55
N LEU A 34 7.96 65.48 71.20
CA LEU A 34 8.96 64.50 70.78
C LEU A 34 8.42 63.06 70.90
N TYR A 35 7.62 62.60 69.94
CA TYR A 35 7.34 61.16 69.75
C TYR A 35 7.79 60.62 68.37
N SER A 36 8.35 61.49 67.52
CA SER A 36 8.63 61.19 66.11
C SER A 36 10.10 60.83 65.80
N LEU A 37 11.03 60.87 66.77
CA LEU A 37 12.48 60.84 66.46
C LEU A 37 13.16 59.47 66.66
N TRP A 38 12.52 58.52 67.34
CA TRP A 38 13.13 57.19 67.60
C TRP A 38 12.76 56.13 66.55
N TRP A 39 11.68 56.33 65.80
CA TRP A 39 11.21 55.41 64.75
C TRP A 39 11.80 55.70 63.37
N CYS A 40 12.35 56.91 63.15
CA CYS A 40 13.04 57.28 61.92
C CYS A 40 14.14 56.30 61.49
N PRO A 41 15.09 55.87 62.36
CA PRO A 41 16.11 54.90 61.96
C PRO A 41 15.50 53.55 61.56
N VAL A 42 14.47 53.08 62.27
CA VAL A 42 13.78 51.82 61.96
C VAL A 42 13.08 51.90 60.59
N ALA A 43 12.36 53.00 60.32
CA ALA A 43 11.72 53.23 59.04
C ALA A 43 12.73 53.33 57.88
N VAL A 44 13.87 53.99 58.11
CA VAL A 44 14.94 54.10 57.11
C VAL A 44 15.56 52.73 56.80
N THR A 45 15.88 51.94 57.82
CA THR A 45 16.42 50.58 57.63
C THR A 45 15.43 49.66 56.90
N LEU A 46 14.14 49.73 57.25
CA LEU A 46 13.09 48.97 56.57
C LEU A 46 12.94 49.39 55.10
N GLY A 47 13.01 50.69 54.81
CA GLY A 47 12.98 51.21 53.44
C GLY A 47 14.14 50.69 52.60
N ILE A 48 15.36 50.65 53.15
CA ILE A 48 16.54 50.10 52.47
C ILE A 48 16.36 48.60 52.21
N LEU A 49 15.86 47.85 53.19
CA LEU A 49 15.56 46.42 53.01
C LEU A 49 14.52 46.19 51.92
N CYS A 50 13.44 46.98 51.89
CA CYS A 50 12.41 46.92 50.85
C CYS A 50 12.99 47.22 49.45
N LEU A 51 13.85 48.24 49.33
CA LEU A 51 14.50 48.57 48.06
C LEU A 51 15.43 47.44 47.58
N GLY A 52 16.20 46.85 48.50
CA GLY A 52 17.03 45.67 48.20
C GLY A 52 16.20 44.49 47.69
N LEU A 53 15.08 44.18 48.36
CA LEU A 53 14.16 43.13 47.95
C LEU A 53 13.55 43.41 46.57
N LEU A 54 13.12 44.65 46.28
CA LEU A 54 12.59 45.02 44.97
C LEU A 54 13.61 44.80 43.85
N VAL A 55 14.87 45.18 44.07
CA VAL A 55 15.95 44.96 43.08
C VAL A 55 16.13 43.46 42.84
N THR A 56 16.15 42.63 43.89
CA THR A 56 16.29 41.16 43.71
C THR A 56 15.11 40.54 42.96
N ILE A 57 13.88 40.99 43.24
CA ILE A 57 12.67 40.52 42.53
C ILE A 57 12.76 40.89 41.05
N ILE A 58 13.15 42.12 40.72
CA ILE A 58 13.29 42.56 39.33
C ILE A 58 14.32 41.70 38.59
N VAL A 59 15.48 41.44 39.21
CA VAL A 59 16.52 40.58 38.63
C VAL A 59 16.00 39.16 38.40
N LEU A 60 15.27 38.59 39.36
CA LEU A 60 14.65 37.26 39.23
C LEU A 60 13.61 37.23 38.11
N ILE A 61 12.76 38.25 37.98
CA ILE A 61 11.78 38.35 36.90
C ILE A 61 12.48 38.39 35.53
N MET A 62 13.55 39.17 35.40
CA MET A 62 14.33 39.26 34.16
C MET A 62 15.01 37.91 33.82
N GLN A 63 15.54 37.20 34.82
CA GLN A 63 16.11 35.87 34.62
C GLN A 63 15.04 34.86 34.19
N VAL A 64 13.88 34.87 34.87
CA VAL A 64 12.76 33.98 34.54
C VAL A 64 12.21 34.27 33.15
N SER A 65 12.12 35.55 32.74
CA SER A 65 11.68 35.90 31.39
C SER A 65 12.67 35.40 30.32
N GLN A 66 13.98 35.59 30.54
CA GLN A 66 15.01 35.07 29.61
C GLN A 66 14.94 33.56 29.43
N VAL A 67 14.81 32.81 30.54
CA VAL A 67 14.69 31.34 30.50
C VAL A 67 13.38 30.94 29.81
N SER A 68 12.29 31.66 30.07
CA SER A 68 10.98 31.39 29.45
C SER A 68 11.01 31.59 27.94
N ASP A 69 11.68 32.64 27.46
CA ASP A 69 11.82 32.91 26.02
C ASP A 69 12.66 31.82 25.34
N LEU A 70 13.75 31.38 25.99
CA LEU A 70 14.56 30.27 25.51
C LEU A 70 13.75 28.96 25.42
N LEU A 71 12.96 28.66 26.45
CA LEU A 71 12.10 27.47 26.46
C LEU A 71 11.02 27.51 25.37
N LYS A 72 10.39 28.68 25.13
CA LYS A 72 9.43 28.85 24.03
C LYS A 72 10.07 28.65 22.67
N GLN A 73 11.29 29.16 22.48
CA GLN A 73 12.04 28.97 21.24
C GLN A 73 12.39 27.49 21.02
N GLN A 74 12.83 26.80 22.06
CA GLN A 74 13.09 25.36 22.01
C GLN A 74 11.82 24.57 21.69
N GLN A 75 10.71 24.88 22.33
CA GLN A 75 9.42 24.23 22.07
C GLN A 75 8.97 24.43 20.61
N ALA A 76 9.05 25.66 20.09
CA ALA A 76 8.71 25.94 18.70
C ALA A 76 9.60 25.16 17.71
N ASN A 77 10.90 25.02 18.03
CA ASN A 77 11.83 24.24 17.23
C ASN A 77 11.50 22.74 17.26
N LEU A 78 11.18 22.18 18.44
CA LEU A 78 10.77 20.78 18.58
C LEU A 78 9.48 20.50 17.82
N THR A 79 8.46 21.34 17.99
CA THR A 79 7.19 21.22 17.25
C THR A 79 7.43 21.32 15.75
N HIS A 80 8.32 22.20 15.30
CA HIS A 80 8.68 22.28 13.88
C HIS A 80 9.36 20.99 13.39
N GLN A 81 10.30 20.45 14.16
CA GLN A 81 11.00 19.21 13.84
C GLN A 81 10.06 18.00 13.80
N GLU A 82 9.10 17.93 14.73
CA GLU A 82 8.07 16.89 14.78
C GLU A 82 7.20 16.92 13.52
N ASN A 83 6.68 18.08 13.13
CA ASN A 83 5.89 18.22 11.91
C ASN A 83 6.68 17.86 10.64
N ILE A 84 7.98 18.21 10.57
CA ILE A 84 8.84 17.80 9.45
C ILE A 84 8.99 16.28 9.42
N LEU A 85 9.27 15.66 10.58
CA LEU A 85 9.47 14.22 10.68
C LEU A 85 8.20 13.46 10.31
N GLU A 86 7.03 13.90 10.78
CA GLU A 86 5.75 13.32 10.40
C GLU A 86 5.49 13.43 8.90
N GLY A 87 5.77 14.58 8.30
CA GLY A 87 5.67 14.77 6.85
C GLY A 87 6.58 13.82 6.07
N GLN A 88 7.83 13.67 6.49
CA GLN A 88 8.78 12.73 5.88
C GLN A 88 8.34 11.28 6.05
N PHE A 89 7.86 10.90 7.23
CA PHE A 89 7.37 9.54 7.48
C PHE A 89 6.15 9.22 6.62
N LEU A 90 5.20 10.15 6.47
CA LEU A 90 4.04 9.97 5.61
C LEU A 90 4.44 9.84 4.14
N ALA A 91 5.36 10.68 3.65
CA ALA A 91 5.88 10.61 2.29
C ALA A 91 6.62 9.28 2.04
N GLN A 92 7.49 8.87 2.96
CA GLN A 92 8.20 7.59 2.88
C GLN A 92 7.22 6.40 2.89
N LYS A 93 6.17 6.47 3.70
CA LYS A 93 5.12 5.45 3.75
C LYS A 93 4.30 5.40 2.46
N GLU A 94 4.10 6.52 1.78
CA GLU A 94 3.44 6.57 0.48
C GLU A 94 4.31 5.92 -0.60
N GLU A 95 5.60 6.24 -0.64
CA GLU A 95 6.55 5.59 -1.56
C GLU A 95 6.66 4.08 -1.31
N GLU A 96 6.71 3.65 -0.04
CA GLU A 96 6.74 2.23 0.31
C GLU A 96 5.47 1.50 -0.14
N LYS A 97 4.30 2.10 0.07
CA LYS A 97 3.02 1.54 -0.42
C LYS A 97 2.97 1.45 -1.93
N ALA A 98 3.40 2.50 -2.64
CA ALA A 98 3.44 2.50 -4.10
C ALA A 98 4.42 1.44 -4.63
N SER A 99 5.57 1.29 -3.99
CA SER A 99 6.54 0.24 -4.29
C SER A 99 5.96 -1.15 -4.02
N GLN A 100 5.30 -1.35 -2.89
CA GLN A 100 4.67 -2.60 -2.52
C GLN A 100 3.56 -2.99 -3.50
N GLU A 101 2.76 -2.02 -3.94
CA GLU A 101 1.71 -2.26 -4.93
C GLU A 101 2.30 -2.65 -6.28
N LEU A 102 3.32 -1.92 -6.74
CA LEU A 102 4.03 -2.29 -7.98
C LEU A 102 4.64 -3.69 -7.89
N GLN A 103 5.23 -4.05 -6.73
CA GLN A 103 5.77 -5.40 -6.50
C GLN A 103 4.67 -6.46 -6.50
N ARG A 104 3.48 -6.16 -5.96
CA ARG A 104 2.32 -7.06 -5.98
C ARG A 104 1.83 -7.29 -7.40
N GLU A 105 1.64 -6.23 -8.18
CA GLU A 105 1.24 -6.33 -9.60
C GLU A 105 2.27 -7.10 -10.43
N LEU A 106 3.57 -6.82 -10.22
CA LEU A 106 4.64 -7.54 -10.88
C LEU A 106 4.62 -9.03 -10.53
N LYS A 107 4.41 -9.37 -9.26
CA LYS A 107 4.32 -10.76 -8.79
C LYS A 107 3.13 -11.48 -9.43
N GLU A 108 1.95 -10.86 -9.46
CA GLU A 108 0.76 -11.41 -10.11
C GLU A 108 1.02 -11.64 -11.61
N MET A 109 1.69 -10.71 -12.28
CA MET A 109 2.07 -10.85 -13.69
C MET A 109 3.04 -12.02 -13.91
N ILE A 110 4.05 -12.18 -13.05
CA ILE A 110 5.01 -13.29 -13.10
C ILE A 110 4.28 -14.63 -12.91
N GLU A 111 3.39 -14.73 -11.92
CA GLU A 111 2.62 -15.95 -11.65
C GLU A 111 1.72 -16.32 -12.83
N MET A 112 1.03 -15.33 -13.43
CA MET A 112 0.22 -15.52 -14.63
C MET A 112 1.06 -15.99 -15.83
N LEU A 113 2.23 -15.39 -16.05
CA LEU A 113 3.13 -15.79 -17.13
C LEU A 113 3.67 -17.20 -16.91
N ALA A 114 4.05 -17.55 -15.67
CA ALA A 114 4.51 -18.88 -15.32
C ALA A 114 3.42 -19.93 -15.55
N GLN A 115 2.17 -19.63 -15.17
CA GLN A 115 1.03 -20.50 -15.42
C GLN A 115 0.80 -20.70 -16.93
N LYS A 116 0.81 -19.61 -17.71
CA LYS A 116 0.62 -19.67 -19.16
C LYS A 116 1.73 -20.48 -19.85
N LEU A 117 2.97 -20.32 -19.41
CA LEU A 117 4.12 -21.08 -19.91
C LEU A 117 3.96 -22.57 -19.60
N ASN A 118 3.53 -22.92 -18.39
CA ASN A 118 3.29 -24.31 -18.00
C ASN A 118 2.17 -24.95 -18.82
N GLU A 119 1.08 -24.21 -19.05
CA GLU A 119 -0.04 -24.67 -19.89
C GLU A 119 0.41 -24.91 -21.34
N GLU A 120 1.17 -23.99 -21.93
CA GLU A 120 1.74 -24.19 -23.27
C GLU A 120 2.73 -25.35 -23.32
N SER A 121 3.58 -25.50 -22.30
CA SER A 121 4.49 -26.65 -22.20
C SER A 121 3.74 -27.98 -22.14
N LYS A 122 2.59 -28.02 -21.46
CA LYS A 122 1.75 -29.23 -21.38
C LYS A 122 1.14 -29.55 -22.75
N LYS A 123 0.57 -28.56 -23.44
CA LYS A 123 0.04 -28.74 -24.80
C LYS A 123 1.12 -29.21 -25.77
N GLN A 124 2.33 -28.66 -25.66
CA GLN A 124 3.47 -29.09 -26.49
C GLN A 124 3.81 -30.57 -26.23
N MET A 125 3.83 -31.01 -24.97
CA MET A 125 4.07 -32.41 -24.63
C MET A 125 2.98 -33.33 -25.19
N GLU A 126 1.71 -32.94 -25.08
CA GLU A 126 0.58 -33.69 -25.64
C GLU A 126 0.69 -33.81 -27.17
N LEU A 127 1.00 -32.70 -27.85
CA LEU A 127 1.18 -32.69 -29.30
C LEU A 127 2.39 -33.52 -29.75
N PHE A 128 3.48 -33.50 -28.97
CA PHE A 128 4.65 -34.34 -29.22
C PHE A 128 4.30 -35.83 -29.08
N HIS A 129 3.54 -36.19 -28.05
CA HIS A 129 3.06 -37.55 -27.86
C HIS A 129 2.12 -38.00 -28.99
N GLN A 130 1.21 -37.15 -29.45
CA GLN A 130 0.37 -37.43 -30.61
C GLN A 130 1.18 -37.65 -31.88
N ASN A 131 2.21 -36.83 -32.12
CA ASN A 131 3.11 -37.01 -33.26
C ASN A 131 3.83 -38.36 -33.21
N LEU A 132 4.32 -38.77 -32.04
CA LEU A 132 4.95 -40.08 -31.87
C LEU A 132 3.98 -41.23 -32.18
N ASN A 133 2.76 -41.15 -31.63
CA ASN A 133 1.72 -42.16 -31.90
C ASN A 133 1.37 -42.23 -33.39
N LEU A 134 1.28 -41.08 -34.07
CA LEU A 134 1.03 -41.02 -35.50
C LEU A 134 2.19 -41.62 -36.30
N GLN A 135 3.45 -41.31 -35.95
CA GLN A 135 4.62 -41.90 -36.58
C GLN A 135 4.65 -43.42 -36.40
N GLU A 136 4.29 -43.92 -35.22
CA GLU A 136 4.21 -45.36 -34.97
C GLU A 136 3.09 -46.01 -35.80
N ALA A 137 1.92 -45.38 -35.89
CA ALA A 137 0.81 -45.84 -36.71
C ALA A 137 1.18 -45.89 -38.20
N LEU A 138 1.85 -44.85 -38.71
CA LEU A 138 2.36 -44.81 -40.08
C LEU A 138 3.40 -45.90 -40.33
N LYS A 139 4.31 -46.14 -39.38
CA LYS A 139 5.30 -47.22 -39.47
C LYS A 139 4.62 -48.59 -39.48
N LYS A 140 3.59 -48.80 -38.66
CA LYS A 140 2.77 -50.02 -38.68
C LYS A 140 2.10 -50.19 -40.05
N ALA A 141 1.41 -49.16 -40.53
CA ALA A 141 0.76 -49.17 -41.84
C ALA A 141 1.74 -49.44 -42.99
N ALA A 142 2.95 -48.86 -42.95
CA ALA A 142 3.99 -49.13 -43.94
C ALA A 142 4.53 -50.57 -43.88
N ASN A 143 4.53 -51.20 -42.69
CA ASN A 143 4.93 -52.59 -42.51
C ASN A 143 3.78 -53.59 -42.76
N PHE A 144 2.54 -53.12 -42.94
CA PHE A 144 1.46 -53.93 -43.47
C PHE A 144 1.61 -54.03 -44.99
N SER A 145 2.43 -54.97 -45.45
CA SER A 145 2.07 -55.71 -46.66
C SER A 145 0.76 -56.43 -46.32
N GLY A 146 -0.34 -56.14 -47.02
CA GLY A 146 -1.62 -56.81 -46.77
C GLY A 146 -1.46 -58.34 -46.73
N PRO A 147 -2.46 -59.10 -46.24
CA PRO A 147 -2.37 -60.56 -46.09
C PRO A 147 -2.14 -61.34 -47.41
N CYS A 148 -2.07 -60.62 -48.53
CA CYS A 148 -1.97 -61.18 -49.86
C CYS A 148 -0.52 -61.51 -50.26
N PRO A 149 -0.32 -62.53 -51.10
CA PRO A 149 0.99 -62.83 -51.67
C PRO A 149 1.56 -61.65 -52.48
N GLN A 150 2.87 -61.70 -52.76
CA GLN A 150 3.55 -60.71 -53.60
C GLN A 150 2.83 -60.55 -54.96
N ASP A 151 2.64 -59.30 -55.40
CA ASP A 151 1.96 -58.91 -56.66
C ASP A 151 0.43 -59.13 -56.70
N TRP A 152 -0.20 -59.44 -55.56
CA TRP A 152 -1.65 -59.46 -55.42
C TRP A 152 -2.14 -58.14 -54.82
N LEU A 153 -3.26 -57.65 -55.33
CA LEU A 153 -3.93 -56.47 -54.82
C LEU A 153 -4.83 -56.86 -53.65
N TRP A 154 -4.62 -56.23 -52.50
CA TRP A 154 -5.49 -56.39 -51.33
C TRP A 154 -6.62 -55.37 -51.40
N HIS A 155 -7.86 -55.84 -51.29
CA HIS A 155 -9.03 -54.98 -51.16
C HIS A 155 -10.06 -55.65 -50.23
N GLU A 156 -10.44 -54.95 -49.18
CA GLU A 156 -11.25 -55.43 -48.06
C GLU A 156 -10.67 -56.71 -47.41
N GLU A 157 -11.33 -57.85 -47.58
CA GLU A 157 -10.90 -59.14 -47.03
C GLU A 157 -10.40 -60.11 -48.12
N HIS A 158 -10.23 -59.63 -49.35
CA HIS A 158 -9.89 -60.46 -50.50
C HIS A 158 -8.60 -60.01 -51.20
N CYS A 159 -7.97 -60.98 -51.87
CA CYS A 159 -6.77 -60.78 -52.67
C CYS A 159 -7.10 -61.00 -54.14
N TYR A 160 -6.68 -60.08 -55.00
CA TYR A 160 -6.98 -60.10 -56.43
C TYR A 160 -5.70 -60.12 -57.25
N LEU A 161 -5.67 -60.99 -58.26
CA LEU A 161 -4.55 -61.09 -59.19
C LEU A 161 -5.04 -60.90 -60.62
N PHE A 162 -4.46 -59.94 -61.32
CA PHE A 162 -4.67 -59.74 -62.74
C PHE A 162 -3.60 -60.50 -63.53
N SER A 163 -3.99 -61.59 -64.20
CA SER A 163 -3.09 -62.33 -65.09
C SER A 163 -2.69 -61.46 -66.27
N SER A 164 -1.39 -61.28 -66.50
CA SER A 164 -0.87 -60.61 -67.70
C SER A 164 -1.02 -61.46 -68.97
N ASN A 165 -1.20 -62.77 -68.83
CA ASN A 165 -1.35 -63.70 -69.96
C ASN A 165 -2.82 -63.84 -70.35
N SER A 166 -3.10 -63.79 -71.66
CA SER A 166 -4.42 -64.10 -72.19
C SER A 166 -4.60 -65.61 -72.34
N SER A 167 -5.68 -66.12 -71.76
CA SER A 167 -6.10 -67.52 -71.88
C SER A 167 -7.60 -67.60 -72.07
N ASN A 168 -8.06 -68.69 -72.67
CA ASN A 168 -9.49 -68.97 -72.72
C ASN A 168 -10.04 -69.22 -71.30
N TRP A 169 -11.36 -69.12 -71.14
CA TRP A 169 -12.03 -69.20 -69.85
C TRP A 169 -11.63 -70.43 -69.02
N GLU A 170 -11.66 -71.62 -69.63
CA GLU A 170 -11.35 -72.88 -68.94
C GLU A 170 -9.90 -72.93 -68.43
N LYS A 171 -8.94 -72.46 -69.24
CA LYS A 171 -7.53 -72.38 -68.83
C LYS A 171 -7.33 -71.35 -67.73
N SER A 172 -7.96 -70.18 -67.84
CA SER A 172 -7.87 -69.14 -66.81
C SER A 172 -8.43 -69.62 -65.47
N GLN A 173 -9.55 -70.35 -65.47
CA GLN A 173 -10.13 -70.95 -64.27
C GLN A 173 -9.17 -71.97 -63.62
N LYS A 174 -8.57 -72.86 -64.42
CA LYS A 174 -7.57 -73.82 -63.94
C LYS A 174 -6.33 -73.12 -63.36
N SER A 175 -5.88 -72.03 -63.98
CA SER A 175 -4.76 -71.23 -63.48
C SER A 175 -5.09 -70.60 -62.11
N CYS A 176 -6.27 -70.01 -61.93
CA CYS A 176 -6.70 -69.48 -60.63
C CYS A 176 -6.70 -70.57 -59.56
N LEU A 177 -7.26 -71.76 -59.86
CA LEU A 177 -7.30 -72.88 -58.94
C LEU A 177 -5.91 -73.40 -58.56
N SER A 178 -4.93 -73.33 -59.47
CA SER A 178 -3.54 -73.73 -59.18
C SER A 178 -2.81 -72.77 -58.22
N LEU A 179 -3.35 -71.57 -58.03
CA LEU A 179 -2.86 -70.55 -57.10
C LEU A 179 -3.70 -70.51 -55.81
N ASP A 180 -4.47 -71.57 -55.51
CA ASP A 180 -5.42 -71.64 -54.41
C ASP A 180 -6.45 -70.48 -54.41
N ALA A 181 -6.79 -70.00 -55.61
CA ALA A 181 -7.74 -68.92 -55.81
C ALA A 181 -8.91 -69.34 -56.71
N GLN A 182 -9.90 -68.46 -56.82
CA GLN A 182 -11.04 -68.63 -57.69
C GLN A 182 -11.14 -67.47 -58.69
N MET A 183 -11.81 -67.74 -59.81
CA MET A 183 -12.14 -66.71 -60.78
C MET A 183 -13.04 -65.65 -60.14
N LEU A 184 -12.73 -64.37 -60.39
CA LEU A 184 -13.46 -63.23 -59.82
C LEU A 184 -14.96 -63.35 -60.11
N LYS A 185 -15.76 -63.23 -59.05
CA LYS A 185 -17.22 -63.14 -59.11
C LYS A 185 -17.62 -61.79 -58.55
N ILE A 186 -18.24 -60.98 -59.40
CA ILE A 186 -18.71 -59.64 -59.06
C ILE A 186 -20.18 -59.81 -58.68
N ASN A 187 -20.50 -59.64 -57.40
CA ASN A 187 -21.83 -59.86 -56.85
C ASN A 187 -22.51 -58.53 -56.44
N SER A 188 -21.74 -57.46 -56.28
CA SER A 188 -22.23 -56.11 -55.96
C SER A 188 -21.67 -55.06 -56.93
N PRO A 189 -22.38 -53.95 -57.20
CA PRO A 189 -21.79 -52.77 -57.82
C PRO A 189 -20.58 -52.22 -57.04
N ASP A 190 -20.51 -52.45 -55.73
CA ASP A 190 -19.38 -52.04 -54.89
C ASP A 190 -18.06 -52.73 -55.29
N ASP A 191 -18.13 -53.93 -55.88
CA ASP A 191 -16.97 -54.70 -56.37
C ASP A 191 -16.33 -54.05 -57.63
N LEU A 192 -16.98 -53.04 -58.22
CA LEU A 192 -16.57 -52.37 -59.47
C LEU A 192 -15.99 -50.97 -59.26
N ILE A 193 -15.91 -50.48 -58.02
CA ILE A 193 -15.56 -49.09 -57.67
C ILE A 193 -14.05 -48.94 -57.42
#